data_AF-A0A150X2Q6-F1
#
_entry.id   AF-A0A150X2Q6-F1
#
_cell.length_a   1.000
_cell.length_b   1.000
_cell.length_c   1.000
_cell.angle_alpha   90.00
_cell.angle_beta   90.00
_cell.angle_gamma   90.00
#
_symmetry.space_group_name_H-M   'P 1'
#
loop_
_entity.id
_entity.type
_entity.pdbx_description
1 polymer ?
#
loop_
_entity_poly.entity_id
_entity_poly.type
_entity_poly.pdbx_seq_one_letter_code
_entity_poly.pdbx_strand_id
1 'polypeptide(L)'
;MKNLFIYYIAIFAPMVLMIGLSKTDLVGPQLCVELFFFYFLVYRTVIDGIRLSTKNVIPKKDIWKMIIRGYHFKYFRELYLK
;
A
#
# COMPACT_ATOMS: atom_id res chain seq x y z
N MET A 1 -6.85 7.60 -6.53
CA MET A 1 -6.44 8.55 -5.49
C MET A 1 -5.67 9.74 -6.08
N LYS A 2 -6.34 10.84 -6.42
CA LYS A 2 -5.65 12.07 -6.86
C LYS A 2 -5.10 12.88 -5.68
N ASN A 3 -5.85 12.92 -4.57
CA ASN A 3 -5.42 13.58 -3.34
C ASN A 3 -4.32 12.78 -2.63
N LEU A 4 -3.24 13.45 -2.22
CA LEU A 4 -2.13 12.89 -1.45
C LEU A 4 -2.57 12.47 -0.04
N PHE A 5 -3.48 13.23 0.59
CA PHE A 5 -3.99 12.92 1.92
C PHE A 5 -4.72 11.57 1.99
N ILE A 6 -5.62 11.31 1.03
CA ILE A 6 -6.37 10.04 0.94
C ILE A 6 -5.41 8.85 0.76
N TYR A 7 -4.33 9.05 0.03
CA TYR A 7 -3.32 8.02 -0.15
C TYR A 7 -2.56 7.72 1.13
N TYR A 8 -2.14 8.74 1.89
CA TYR A 8 -1.53 8.51 3.18
C TYR A 8 -2.48 7.82 4.17
N ILE A 9 -3.76 8.20 4.18
CA ILE A 9 -4.76 7.48 4.99
C ILE A 9 -4.84 6.01 4.58
N ALA A 10 -4.90 5.72 3.27
CA ALA A 10 -4.95 4.34 2.79
C ALA A 10 -3.71 3.51 3.21
N ILE A 11 -2.55 4.15 3.40
CA ILE A 11 -1.33 3.49 3.86
C ILE A 11 -1.34 3.29 5.36
N PHE A 12 -1.63 4.36 6.11
CA PHE A 12 -1.49 4.36 7.56
C PHE A 12 -2.66 3.70 8.27
N ALA A 13 -3.88 3.78 7.74
CA ALA A 13 -5.06 3.20 8.39
C ALA A 13 -4.94 1.68 8.61
N PRO A 14 -4.51 0.86 7.62
CA PRO A 14 -4.27 -0.57 7.85
C PRO A 14 -3.17 -0.82 8.88
N MET A 15 -2.09 -0.03 8.88
CA MET A 15 -1.02 -0.16 9.89
C MET A 15 -1.53 0.12 11.30
N VAL A 16 -2.25 1.23 11.50
CA VAL A 16 -2.83 1.59 12.80
C VAL A 16 -3.82 0.51 13.26
N LEU A 17 -4.64 0.00 12.35
CA LEU A 17 -5.60 -1.06 12.64
C LEU A 17 -4.90 -2.36 13.06
N MET A 18 -3.83 -2.77 12.36
CA MET A 18 -3.03 -3.93 12.77
C MET A 18 -2.41 -3.76 14.17
N ILE A 19 -1.87 -2.57 14.48
CA ILE A 19 -1.31 -2.28 15.82
C ILE A 19 -2.41 -2.28 16.89
N GLY A 20 -3.62 -1.84 16.55
CA GLY A 20 -4.77 -1.91 17.44
C GLY A 20 -5.17 -3.36 17.73
N LEU A 21 -5.30 -4.17 16.68
CA LEU A 21 -5.64 -5.59 16.77
C LEU A 21 -4.59 -6.41 17.52
N SER A 22 -3.30 -6.07 17.39
CA SER A 22 -2.22 -6.78 18.09
C SER A 22 -2.26 -6.60 19.62
N LYS A 23 -3.04 -5.64 20.12
CA LYS A 23 -3.26 -5.45 21.57
C LYS A 23 -4.46 -6.22 22.11
N THR A 24 -5.21 -6.90 21.23
CA THR A 24 -6.39 -7.68 21.58
C THR A 24 -6.10 -9.16 21.41
N ASP A 25 -6.74 -10.01 22.20
CA ASP A 25 -6.63 -11.47 22.06
C ASP A 25 -7.38 -12.02 20.83
N LEU A 26 -7.94 -11.14 20.00
CA LEU A 26 -8.67 -11.51 18.78
C LEU A 26 -7.74 -12.02 17.68
N VAL A 27 -6.47 -11.60 17.67
CA VAL A 27 -5.51 -11.92 16.61
C VAL A 27 -4.26 -12.54 17.21
N GLY A 28 -4.03 -13.82 16.89
CA GLY A 28 -2.81 -14.51 17.29
C GLY A 28 -1.55 -13.89 16.67
N PRO A 29 -0.37 -14.02 17.31
CA PRO A 29 0.88 -13.45 16.81
C PRO A 29 1.23 -13.86 15.38
N GLN A 30 0.97 -15.12 15.03
CA GLN A 30 1.22 -15.65 13.69
C GLN A 30 0.37 -14.93 12.62
N LEU A 31 -0.93 -14.79 12.85
CA LEU A 31 -1.84 -14.12 11.92
C LEU A 31 -1.48 -12.63 11.76
N CYS A 32 -1.01 -11.98 12.84
CA CYS A 32 -0.54 -10.60 12.76
C CYS A 32 0.69 -10.44 11.84
N VAL A 33 1.62 -11.39 11.88
CA VAL A 33 2.80 -11.41 11.00
C VAL A 33 2.38 -11.68 9.54
N GLU A 34 1.49 -12.63 9.31
CA GLU A 34 0.97 -12.95 7.97
C GLU A 34 0.25 -11.73 7.35
N LEU A 35 -0.60 -11.04 8.13
CA LEU A 35 -1.25 -9.80 7.70
C LEU A 35 -0.24 -8.69 7.40
N PHE A 36 0.84 -8.59 8.18
CA PHE A 36 1.90 -7.61 7.93
C PHE A 36 2.61 -7.87 6.60
N PHE A 37 2.95 -9.12 6.30
CA PHE A 37 3.53 -9.50 5.01
C PHE A 37 2.57 -9.27 3.85
N PHE A 38 1.31 -9.66 4.00
CA PHE A 38 0.28 -9.42 2.99
C PHE A 38 0.10 -7.92 2.72
N TYR A 39 0.08 -7.11 3.79
CA TYR A 39 0.01 -5.66 3.69
C TYR A 39 1.17 -5.10 2.88
N PHE A 40 2.40 -5.49 3.20
CA PHE A 40 3.59 -4.92 2.57
C PHE A 40 3.77 -5.38 1.12
N LEU A 41 3.50 -6.64 0.82
CA LEU A 41 3.74 -7.23 -0.50
C LEU A 41 2.58 -7.02 -1.48
N VAL A 42 1.34 -7.15 -1.01
CA VAL A 42 0.16 -7.14 -1.88
C VAL A 42 -0.58 -5.82 -1.77
N TYR A 43 -1.02 -5.45 -0.56
CA TYR A 43 -1.85 -4.26 -0.40
C TYR A 43 -1.11 -2.98 -0.79
N ARG A 44 0.14 -2.81 -0.32
CA ARG A 44 0.95 -1.61 -0.57
C ARG A 44 1.21 -1.41 -2.07
N THR A 45 1.57 -2.49 -2.78
CA THR A 45 1.89 -2.46 -4.21
C THR A 45 0.65 -2.14 -5.05
N VAL A 46 -0.51 -2.69 -4.70
CA VAL A 46 -1.79 -2.40 -5.35
C VAL A 46 -2.22 -0.95 -5.12
N ILE A 47 -2.16 -0.44 -3.89
CA ILE A 47 -2.51 0.95 -3.57
C ILE A 47 -1.62 1.94 -4.33
N ASP A 48 -0.32 1.67 -4.42
CA ASP A 48 0.62 2.49 -5.19
C ASP A 48 0.28 2.49 -6.69
N GLY A 49 0.03 1.32 -7.26
CA GLY A 49 -0.37 1.23 -8.67
C GLY A 49 -1.71 1.90 -8.95
N ILE A 50 -2.71 1.75 -8.07
CA ILE A 50 -4.00 2.45 -8.19
C ILE A 50 -3.79 3.96 -8.17
N ARG A 51 -2.93 4.49 -7.29
CA ARG A 51 -2.61 5.93 -7.25
C ARG A 51 -2.00 6.39 -8.58
N LEU A 52 -0.96 5.71 -9.05
CA LEU A 52 -0.28 6.06 -10.31
C LEU A 52 -1.22 5.98 -11.51
N SER A 53 -2.09 4.96 -11.54
CA SER A 53 -3.07 4.81 -12.60
C SER A 53 -4.15 5.89 -12.55
N THR A 54 -4.62 6.28 -11.36
CA THR A 54 -5.57 7.41 -11.23
C THR A 54 -4.96 8.73 -11.72
N LYS A 55 -3.63 8.86 -11.63
CA LYS A 55 -2.88 10.02 -12.14
C LYS A 55 -2.49 9.91 -13.61
N ASN A 56 -2.96 8.87 -14.32
CA ASN A 56 -2.60 8.57 -15.70
C ASN A 56 -1.08 8.41 -15.94
N VAL A 57 -0.31 8.08 -14.89
CA VAL A 57 1.14 7.83 -15.01
C VAL A 57 1.42 6.44 -15.57
N ILE A 58 0.57 5.47 -15.21
CA ILE A 58 0.61 4.10 -15.74
C ILE A 58 -0.80 3.64 -16.13
N PRO A 59 -0.95 2.75 -17.12
CA PRO A 59 -2.24 2.14 -17.41
C PRO A 59 -2.63 1.13 -16.33
N LYS A 60 -3.94 0.89 -16.11
CA LYS A 60 -4.45 -0.02 -15.07
C LYS A 60 -3.87 -1.44 -15.17
N LYS A 61 -3.61 -1.92 -16.39
CA LYS A 61 -2.99 -3.23 -16.66
C LYS A 61 -1.57 -3.37 -16.11
N ASP A 62 -0.89 -2.24 -15.89
CA ASP A 62 0.50 -2.22 -15.40
C ASP A 62 0.58 -2.09 -13.87
N ILE A 63 -0.55 -2.02 -13.15
CA ILE A 63 -0.58 -1.99 -11.68
C ILE A 63 0.16 -3.19 -11.10
N TRP A 64 -0.01 -4.38 -11.69
CA TRP A 64 0.63 -5.60 -11.21
C TRP A 64 2.17 -5.56 -11.33
N LYS A 65 2.72 -4.72 -12.22
CA LYS A 65 4.17 -4.51 -12.35
C LYS A 65 4.76 -3.77 -11.14
N MET A 66 3.95 -3.14 -10.30
CA MET A 66 4.40 -2.49 -9.07
C MET A 66 5.02 -3.48 -8.07
N ILE A 67 4.66 -4.76 -8.15
CA ILE A 67 5.26 -5.82 -7.35
C ILE A 67 6.77 -5.99 -7.68
N ILE A 68 7.19 -5.62 -8.89
CA ILE A 68 8.57 -5.76 -9.34
C ILE A 68 9.45 -4.69 -8.67
N ARG A 69 10.54 -5.17 -8.04
CA ARG A 69 11.53 -4.33 -7.37
C ARG A 69 12.10 -3.29 -8.35
N GLY A 70 12.08 -2.01 -7.94
CA GLY A 70 12.59 -0.87 -8.73
C GLY A 70 11.50 0.05 -9.31
N TYR A 71 10.28 -0.45 -9.54
CA TYR A 71 9.18 0.39 -10.02
C TYR A 71 8.75 1.45 -9.00
N HIS A 72 8.79 1.12 -7.71
CA HIS A 72 8.51 2.09 -6.64
C HIS A 72 9.50 3.27 -6.63
N PHE A 73 10.79 3.04 -6.93
CA PHE A 73 11.79 4.10 -7.01
C PHE A 73 11.58 4.97 -8.25
N LYS A 74 11.25 4.35 -9.38
CA LYS A 74 10.96 5.06 -10.63
C LYS A 74 9.84 6.09 -10.49
N TYR A 75 8.83 5.80 -9.66
CA TYR A 75 7.65 6.65 -9.47
C TYR A 75 7.56 7.26 -8.06
N PHE A 76 8.67 7.32 -7.33
CA PHE A 76 8.69 7.81 -5.94
C PHE A 76 8.09 9.22 -5.83
N ARG A 77 8.49 10.13 -6.72
CA ARG A 77 8.00 11.52 -6.70
C ARG A 77 6.49 11.59 -6.97
N GLU A 78 5.99 10.79 -7.89
CA GLU A 78 4.59 10.73 -8.30
C GLU A 78 3.70 10.10 -7.22
N LEU A 79 4.25 9.17 -6.44
CA LEU A 79 3.59 8.53 -5.31
C LEU A 79 3.55 9.45 -4.09
N TYR A 80 4.68 10.02 -3.69
CA TYR A 80 4.81 10.64 -2.37
C TYR A 80 4.86 12.18 -2.37
N LEU A 81 5.16 12.84 -3.50
CA LEU A 81 5.41 14.30 -3.54
C LEU A 81 4.43 15.08 -4.42
N LYS A 82 3.82 14.42 -5.40
CA LYS A 82 2.74 14.98 -6.24
C LYS A 82 1.43 14.29 -5.90
#